data_AF-A0A815AUA1-F1
#
_entry.id   AF-A0A815AUA1-F1
#
_cell.length_a   1.000
_cell.length_b   1.000
_cell.length_c   1.000
_cell.angle_alpha   90.00
_cell.angle_beta   90.00
_cell.angle_gamma   90.00
#
_symmetry.space_group_name_H-M   'P 1'
#
loop_
_entity.id
_entity.type
_entity.pdbx_description
1 polymer ?
#
loop_
_entity_poly.entity_id
_entity_poly.type
_entity_poly.pdbx_seq_one_letter_code
_entity_poly.pdbx_strand_id
1 'polypeptide(L)'
;MSILFKSTRTWMRHTRLEVIGVMILISLLINIFSIHRIFQCSSTDEIKPLTIINSNYSPISTIERSKKALENLKSLLKSVMSPNDQPWIWLPTKDYPSVPYQPTSISNQHIPKPIHTNTIVPQSVKDEINRVCQRLTEANKIGGEIWCKLFTKCYADTLATTTTLLDDNTSYIITGDIDLMWLRDSSAQVHQYMTLSDDKDIQNIIEGLIRRQTQFIFFDPYASSFRLTLRPNPPSDDSLESNHIQKGRNIHVAMHNYELDSLCYYLRLSYTWWKQTTRDNVFNHQWLIAVSIIIQVMIIEQHHSEISPYRYTELGNNYQGSRVSYTGMTWSAFRPSDDQTQFGYLIPSNMMASVVLKQINEMIKKIFPEQTELLKQIDQLRADILSGINTYGIVKHEKYGQIYAYETDGFSQTLLIDDANVPSLLSAAYFNFKTPYDPHDELITSTRKFILSKDNPLFYEGQHANGIGSHHTQSHYVWPMSIIMEGLTNHSEKNLDSVWKRLEASHAETFAMHESFNVNNPKEFSRAWFAWVNSLFAELVLVHLDKLENWLQYRR
;
A
#
# COMPACT_ATOMS: atom_id res chain seq x y z
N MET A 1 30.96 49.68 49.73
CA MET A 1 30.66 48.54 48.83
C MET A 1 29.18 48.07 48.85
N SER A 2 28.26 48.70 49.60
CA SER A 2 26.82 48.33 49.61
C SER A 2 25.89 49.25 48.79
N ILE A 3 26.43 50.30 48.13
CA ILE A 3 25.65 51.22 47.28
C ILE A 3 25.78 50.89 45.78
N LEU A 4 26.75 50.04 45.39
CA LEU A 4 26.98 49.63 43.99
C LEU A 4 26.18 48.39 43.53
N PHE A 5 25.46 47.71 44.43
CA PHE A 5 24.69 46.48 44.10
C PHE A 5 23.19 46.70 43.91
N LYS A 6 22.66 47.92 44.16
CA LYS A 6 21.23 48.24 43.95
C LYS A 6 20.93 48.87 42.59
N SER A 7 21.91 49.38 41.85
CA SER A 7 21.68 50.00 40.53
C SER A 7 21.74 49.01 39.35
N THR A 8 22.39 47.85 39.51
CA THR A 8 22.53 46.86 38.43
C THR A 8 21.32 45.95 38.25
N ARG A 9 20.49 45.76 39.30
CA ARG A 9 19.27 44.92 39.23
C ARG A 9 18.09 45.61 38.55
N THR A 10 18.02 46.94 38.60
CA THR A 10 16.97 47.73 37.94
C THR A 10 17.26 47.94 36.46
N TRP A 11 18.54 48.04 36.09
CA TRP A 11 18.98 48.20 34.69
C TRP A 11 18.78 46.91 33.87
N MET A 12 18.98 45.72 34.45
CA MET A 12 18.76 44.42 33.78
C MET A 12 17.28 44.04 33.57
N ARG A 13 16.33 44.68 34.27
CA ARG A 13 14.89 44.46 34.05
C ARG A 13 14.32 45.33 32.93
N HIS A 14 14.83 46.55 32.76
CA HIS A 14 14.40 47.43 31.66
C HIS A 14 14.98 47.00 30.30
N THR A 15 16.23 46.54 30.25
CA THR A 15 16.85 46.04 29.00
C THR A 15 16.22 44.74 28.49
N ARG A 16 15.71 43.86 29.36
CA ARG A 16 14.99 42.63 28.91
C ARG A 16 13.62 42.92 28.30
N LEU A 17 12.90 43.94 28.78
CA LEU A 17 11.60 44.32 28.19
C LEU A 17 11.76 45.04 26.86
N GLU A 18 12.81 45.85 26.70
CA GLU A 18 13.11 46.51 25.42
C GLU A 18 13.63 45.52 24.36
N VAL A 19 14.43 44.51 24.74
CA VAL A 19 14.90 43.47 23.81
C VAL A 19 13.75 42.56 23.35
N ILE A 20 12.80 42.21 24.23
CA ILE A 20 11.60 41.46 23.84
C ILE A 20 10.69 42.30 22.94
N GLY A 21 10.53 43.59 23.23
CA GLY A 21 9.77 44.52 22.38
C GLY A 21 10.37 44.66 20.98
N VAL A 22 11.70 44.77 20.87
CA VAL A 22 12.41 44.85 19.60
C VAL A 22 12.36 43.53 18.83
N MET A 23 12.44 42.37 19.49
CA MET A 23 12.28 41.07 18.82
C MET A 23 10.86 40.84 18.30
N ILE A 24 9.83 41.28 19.03
CA ILE A 24 8.44 41.22 18.56
C ILE A 24 8.24 42.18 17.38
N LEU A 25 8.84 43.37 17.41
CA LEU A 25 8.79 44.32 16.28
C LEU A 25 9.53 43.79 15.05
N ILE A 26 10.67 43.11 15.23
CA ILE A 26 11.44 42.49 14.14
C ILE A 26 10.66 41.30 13.56
N SER A 27 10.02 40.45 14.37
CA SER A 27 9.15 39.37 13.86
C SER A 27 7.90 39.90 13.15
N LEU A 28 7.31 41.00 13.60
CA LEU A 28 6.20 41.68 12.91
C LEU A 28 6.68 42.33 11.60
N LEU A 29 7.85 42.94 11.58
CA LEU A 29 8.43 43.54 10.36
C LEU A 29 8.87 42.47 9.36
N ILE A 30 9.39 41.32 9.79
CA ILE A 30 9.72 40.17 8.91
C ILE A 30 8.45 39.55 8.30
N ASN A 31 7.35 39.49 9.06
CA ASN A 31 6.05 39.07 8.52
C ASN A 31 5.46 40.10 7.54
N ILE A 32 5.61 41.40 7.82
CA ILE A 32 5.16 42.47 6.91
C ILE A 32 6.00 42.49 5.62
N PHE A 33 7.33 42.28 5.70
CA PHE A 33 8.19 42.19 4.51
C PHE A 33 8.02 40.88 3.72
N SER A 34 7.70 39.76 4.38
CA SER A 34 7.36 38.49 3.70
C SER A 34 6.03 38.60 2.94
N ILE A 35 5.09 39.42 3.42
CA ILE A 35 3.83 39.70 2.73
C ILE A 35 4.01 40.74 1.61
N HIS A 36 4.95 41.68 1.74
CA HIS A 36 5.20 42.70 0.71
C HIS A 36 6.07 42.25 -0.47
N ARG A 37 6.82 41.14 -0.34
CA ARG A 37 7.61 40.58 -1.45
C ARG A 37 6.81 39.73 -2.44
N ILE A 38 5.52 39.53 -2.21
CA ILE A 38 4.60 38.81 -3.09
C ILE A 38 3.94 39.73 -4.14
N PHE A 39 4.08 41.05 -4.02
CA PHE A 39 3.52 42.00 -4.98
C PHE A 39 4.53 43.06 -5.41
N GLN A 40 5.41 42.70 -6.36
CA GLN A 40 5.95 43.63 -7.37
C GLN A 40 6.84 42.87 -8.37
N CYS A 41 6.23 42.40 -9.45
CA CYS A 41 6.88 42.31 -10.76
C CYS A 41 5.80 42.27 -11.83
N SER A 42 5.53 43.44 -12.41
CA SER A 42 4.63 43.60 -13.57
C SER A 42 5.46 43.57 -14.86
N SER A 43 5.25 42.54 -15.68
CA SER A 43 5.34 42.66 -17.13
C SER A 43 4.39 41.63 -17.76
N THR A 44 3.22 42.14 -18.16
CA THR A 44 2.32 41.70 -19.22
C THR A 44 2.56 40.31 -19.82
N ASP A 45 1.69 39.35 -19.49
CA ASP A 45 0.86 38.60 -20.44
C ASP A 45 -0.24 37.83 -19.67
N GLU A 46 -1.42 37.75 -20.27
CA GLU A 46 -2.67 37.28 -19.64
C GLU A 46 -2.57 35.85 -19.08
N ILE A 47 -2.61 35.72 -17.75
CA ILE A 47 -2.92 34.46 -17.06
C ILE A 47 -4.35 34.58 -16.53
N LYS A 48 -5.27 33.81 -17.12
CA LYS A 48 -6.61 33.60 -16.54
C LYS A 48 -6.46 32.97 -15.15
N PRO A 49 -7.06 33.53 -14.09
CA PRO A 49 -6.96 32.93 -12.76
C PRO A 49 -7.69 31.60 -12.76
N LEU A 50 -6.93 30.53 -12.52
CA LEU A 50 -7.47 29.25 -12.05
C LEU A 50 -8.23 29.53 -10.75
N THR A 51 -9.54 29.31 -10.79
CA THR A 51 -10.44 29.44 -9.65
C THR A 51 -9.95 28.54 -8.52
N ILE A 52 -9.32 29.12 -7.50
CA ILE A 52 -8.98 28.45 -6.26
C ILE A 52 -10.30 27.99 -5.62
N ILE A 53 -10.47 26.67 -5.52
CA ILE A 53 -11.61 26.07 -4.84
C ILE A 53 -11.47 26.35 -3.33
N ASN A 54 -12.34 27.23 -2.83
CA ASN A 54 -12.78 27.45 -1.43
C ASN A 54 -11.77 27.27 -0.27
N SER A 55 -11.31 28.41 0.26
CA SER A 55 -10.54 28.58 1.49
C SER A 55 -11.40 28.64 2.77
N ASN A 56 -12.22 27.61 3.04
CA ASN A 56 -12.96 27.49 4.32
C ASN A 56 -12.37 26.44 5.29
N TYR A 57 -11.16 25.92 5.04
CA TYR A 57 -10.52 24.91 5.88
C TYR A 57 -9.78 25.56 7.05
N SER A 58 -10.40 25.54 8.23
CA SER A 58 -9.67 25.80 9.47
C SER A 58 -9.04 24.50 9.98
N PRO A 59 -7.75 24.47 10.38
CA PRO A 59 -7.12 23.31 11.02
C PRO A 59 -7.88 22.79 12.27
N ILE A 60 -8.65 23.66 12.93
CA ILE A 60 -9.51 23.27 14.06
C ILE A 60 -10.72 22.47 13.56
N SER A 61 -11.26 22.79 12.39
CA SER A 61 -12.38 22.05 11.81
C SER A 61 -11.97 20.65 11.32
N THR A 62 -10.72 20.46 10.91
CA THR A 62 -10.21 19.16 10.45
C THR A 62 -9.96 18.20 11.60
N ILE A 63 -9.40 18.66 12.73
CA ILE A 63 -9.17 17.79 13.89
C ILE A 63 -10.47 17.34 14.56
N GLU A 64 -11.51 18.20 14.61
CA GLU A 64 -12.83 17.82 15.12
C GLU A 64 -13.50 16.74 14.24
N ARG A 65 -13.25 16.77 12.93
CA ARG A 65 -13.69 15.70 12.02
C ARG A 65 -13.04 14.36 12.38
N SER A 66 -11.74 14.33 12.66
CA SER A 66 -11.05 13.09 13.09
C SER A 66 -11.48 12.61 14.47
N LYS A 67 -11.78 13.51 15.42
CA LYS A 67 -12.40 13.12 16.71
C LYS A 67 -13.76 12.47 16.52
N LYS A 68 -14.62 13.07 15.68
CA LYS A 68 -15.92 12.47 15.33
C LYS A 68 -15.74 11.12 14.67
N ALA A 69 -14.74 10.97 13.79
CA ALA A 69 -14.44 9.70 13.15
C ALA A 69 -14.03 8.62 14.15
N LEU A 70 -13.26 8.96 15.19
CA LEU A 70 -12.93 8.03 16.27
C LEU A 70 -14.17 7.54 17.03
N GLU A 71 -15.12 8.44 17.34
CA GLU A 71 -16.37 8.05 18.00
C GLU A 71 -17.26 7.19 17.09
N ASN A 72 -17.34 7.52 15.79
CA ASN A 72 -18.03 6.70 14.81
C ASN A 72 -17.40 5.31 14.69
N LEU A 73 -16.07 5.22 14.64
CA LEU A 73 -15.34 3.95 14.57
C LEU A 73 -15.69 3.06 15.77
N LYS A 74 -15.64 3.60 17.00
CA LYS A 74 -16.03 2.88 18.22
C LYS A 74 -17.47 2.37 18.13
N SER A 75 -18.39 3.20 17.63
CA SER A 75 -19.80 2.83 17.47
C SER A 75 -20.00 1.73 16.42
N LEU A 76 -19.28 1.79 15.29
CA LEU A 76 -19.36 0.80 14.22
C LEU A 76 -18.80 -0.55 14.67
N LEU A 77 -17.62 -0.57 15.30
CA LEU A 77 -17.04 -1.80 15.83
C LEU A 77 -17.97 -2.44 16.86
N LYS A 78 -18.55 -1.65 17.77
CA LYS A 78 -19.52 -2.14 18.75
C LYS A 78 -20.78 -2.77 18.12
N SER A 79 -21.17 -2.38 16.91
CA SER A 79 -22.38 -2.92 16.26
C SER A 79 -22.16 -4.27 15.56
N VAL A 80 -20.91 -4.63 15.26
CA VAL A 80 -20.56 -5.89 14.58
C VAL A 80 -19.91 -6.93 15.48
N MET A 81 -19.35 -6.51 16.62
CA MET A 81 -18.74 -7.41 17.60
C MET A 81 -19.81 -8.06 18.49
N SER A 82 -19.66 -9.36 18.78
CA SER A 82 -20.46 -10.07 19.77
C SER A 82 -20.24 -9.48 21.17
N PRO A 83 -21.21 -9.53 22.10
CA PRO A 83 -20.99 -9.16 23.50
C PRO A 83 -19.86 -9.96 24.19
N ASN A 84 -19.51 -11.13 23.65
CA ASN A 84 -18.40 -11.97 24.11
C ASN A 84 -17.07 -11.67 23.40
N ASP A 85 -17.08 -10.88 22.33
CA ASP A 85 -15.87 -10.43 21.64
C ASP A 85 -15.29 -9.24 22.41
N GLN A 86 -14.09 -9.37 22.95
CA GLN A 86 -13.41 -8.25 23.61
C GLN A 86 -13.07 -7.17 22.57
N PRO A 87 -13.44 -5.89 22.78
CA PRO A 87 -13.11 -4.81 21.85
C PRO A 87 -11.60 -4.63 21.74
N TRP A 88 -11.05 -4.79 20.52
CA TRP A 88 -9.63 -4.61 20.21
C TRP A 88 -9.24 -3.14 20.04
N ILE A 89 -9.54 -2.29 21.03
CA ILE A 89 -8.70 -1.10 21.20
C ILE A 89 -7.47 -1.56 21.98
N TRP A 90 -6.38 -1.86 21.26
CA TRP A 90 -5.07 -1.94 21.91
C TRP A 90 -4.73 -0.54 22.43
N LEU A 91 -5.12 -0.26 23.66
CA LEU A 91 -4.52 0.81 24.44
C LEU A 91 -3.33 0.18 25.16
N PRO A 92 -2.09 0.68 25.00
CA PRO A 92 -1.01 0.26 25.87
C PRO A 92 -1.44 0.59 27.29
N THR A 93 -1.81 -0.44 28.07
CA THR A 93 -1.94 -0.27 29.51
C THR A 93 -0.54 0.02 30.05
N LYS A 94 -0.48 0.93 31.02
CA LYS A 94 0.66 1.81 31.33
C LYS A 94 1.97 1.15 31.79
N ASP A 95 2.03 -0.17 31.96
CA ASP A 95 3.13 -0.80 32.69
C ASP A 95 3.60 -2.10 32.03
N TYR A 96 4.36 -2.03 30.93
CA TYR A 96 5.21 -3.16 30.54
C TYR A 96 6.59 -2.70 30.02
N PRO A 97 7.68 -3.34 30.49
CA PRO A 97 9.04 -2.97 30.12
C PRO A 97 9.32 -3.31 28.65
N SER A 98 10.10 -2.46 27.99
CA SER A 98 10.57 -2.64 26.62
C SER A 98 11.46 -3.88 26.50
N VAL A 99 11.12 -4.79 25.59
CA VAL A 99 12.02 -5.89 25.18
C VAL A 99 12.65 -5.50 23.83
N PRO A 100 13.99 -5.44 23.73
CA PRO A 100 14.66 -5.09 22.48
C PRO A 100 14.44 -6.15 21.40
N TYR A 101 14.15 -5.67 20.19
CA TYR A 101 13.97 -6.45 18.97
C TYR A 101 15.29 -7.08 18.49
N GLN A 102 15.26 -8.36 18.10
CA GLN A 102 16.31 -9.03 17.34
C GLN A 102 15.64 -9.63 16.09
N PRO A 103 16.00 -9.19 14.87
CA PRO A 103 15.46 -9.78 13.65
C PRO A 103 15.98 -11.21 13.51
N THR A 104 15.08 -12.19 13.52
CA THR A 104 15.42 -13.57 13.19
C THR A 104 15.40 -13.75 11.67
N SER A 105 16.57 -14.02 11.09
CA SER A 105 16.66 -14.53 9.73
C SER A 105 15.94 -15.88 9.66
N ILE A 106 14.82 -15.95 8.93
CA ILE A 106 14.15 -17.22 8.65
C ILE A 106 15.05 -18.00 7.68
N SER A 107 15.81 -18.96 8.21
CA SER A 107 16.57 -19.89 7.39
C SER A 107 15.63 -20.82 6.63
N ASN A 108 15.97 -21.15 5.38
CA ASN A 108 15.32 -22.12 4.48
C ASN A 108 15.15 -23.51 5.12
N GLN A 109 14.22 -23.68 6.06
CA GLN A 109 13.78 -24.99 6.52
C GLN A 109 12.53 -25.38 5.74
N HIS A 110 12.52 -26.61 5.24
CA HIS A 110 11.36 -27.21 4.58
C HIS A 110 10.17 -27.23 5.55
N ILE A 111 9.32 -26.20 5.47
CA ILE A 111 8.01 -26.20 6.12
C ILE A 111 7.13 -27.20 5.34
N PRO A 112 6.58 -28.23 5.97
CA PRO A 112 5.64 -29.13 5.30
C PRO A 112 4.47 -28.32 4.78
N LYS A 113 4.13 -28.48 3.49
CA LYS A 113 2.95 -27.84 2.89
C LYS A 113 1.72 -28.17 3.74
N PRO A 114 0.92 -27.18 4.17
CA PRO A 114 -0.40 -27.47 4.71
C PRO A 114 -1.16 -28.27 3.66
N ILE A 115 -1.75 -29.40 4.08
CA ILE A 115 -2.58 -30.21 3.20
C ILE A 115 -3.91 -29.45 3.04
N HIS A 116 -3.98 -28.54 2.07
CA HIS A 116 -5.22 -27.88 1.68
C HIS A 116 -6.08 -28.91 0.93
N THR A 117 -7.00 -29.57 1.65
CA THR A 117 -7.69 -30.77 1.15
C THR A 117 -8.76 -30.50 0.08
N ASN A 118 -9.04 -29.24 -0.28
CA ASN A 118 -10.14 -28.88 -1.18
C ASN A 118 -9.78 -27.78 -2.22
N THR A 119 -8.60 -27.80 -2.83
CA THR A 119 -8.31 -26.90 -3.97
C THR A 119 -8.85 -27.45 -5.29
N ILE A 120 -9.87 -26.79 -5.83
CA ILE A 120 -10.41 -27.06 -7.17
C ILE A 120 -9.86 -25.97 -8.09
N VAL A 121 -8.98 -26.33 -9.02
CA VAL A 121 -8.65 -25.47 -10.16
C VAL A 121 -9.84 -25.53 -11.14
N PRO A 122 -10.60 -24.45 -11.32
CA PRO A 122 -11.81 -24.47 -12.16
C PRO A 122 -11.50 -24.82 -13.61
N GLN A 123 -12.50 -25.34 -14.33
CA GLN A 123 -12.30 -25.71 -15.73
C GLN A 123 -11.96 -24.50 -16.61
N SER A 124 -12.60 -23.34 -16.36
CA SER A 124 -12.28 -22.09 -17.06
C SER A 124 -10.81 -21.68 -16.95
N VAL A 125 -10.18 -21.93 -15.80
CA VAL A 125 -8.75 -21.66 -15.58
C VAL A 125 -7.88 -22.61 -16.42
N LYS A 126 -8.25 -23.89 -16.51
CA LYS A 126 -7.55 -24.86 -17.36
C LYS A 126 -7.70 -24.52 -18.84
N ASP A 127 -8.89 -24.09 -19.25
CA ASP A 127 -9.17 -23.70 -20.63
C ASP A 127 -8.37 -22.46 -21.03
N GLU A 128 -8.26 -21.48 -20.13
CA GLU A 128 -7.45 -20.28 -20.35
C GLU A 128 -5.95 -20.61 -20.43
N ILE A 129 -5.45 -21.53 -19.59
CA ILE A 129 -4.08 -22.06 -19.68
C ILE A 129 -3.85 -22.69 -21.05
N ASN A 130 -4.76 -23.57 -21.49
CA ASN A 130 -4.64 -24.23 -22.79
C ASN A 130 -4.61 -23.21 -23.93
N ARG A 131 -5.49 -22.21 -23.89
CA ARG A 131 -5.56 -21.14 -24.91
C ARG A 131 -4.26 -20.36 -25.00
N VAL A 132 -3.72 -19.93 -23.85
CA VAL A 132 -2.46 -19.17 -23.80
C VAL A 132 -1.27 -20.03 -24.24
N CYS A 133 -1.16 -21.25 -23.72
CA CYS A 133 -0.09 -22.17 -24.07
C CYS A 133 -0.08 -22.53 -25.57
N GLN A 134 -1.24 -22.75 -26.17
CA GLN A 134 -1.34 -23.00 -27.61
C GLN A 134 -0.74 -21.84 -28.40
N ARG A 135 -1.16 -20.60 -28.13
CA ARG A 135 -0.64 -19.41 -28.83
C ARG A 135 0.87 -19.26 -28.68
N LEU A 136 1.40 -19.42 -27.46
CA LEU A 136 2.83 -19.27 -27.20
C LEU A 136 3.66 -20.35 -27.90
N THR A 137 3.20 -21.60 -27.91
CA THR A 137 3.91 -22.73 -28.55
C THR A 137 3.83 -22.69 -30.08
N GLU A 138 2.74 -22.19 -30.66
CA GLU A 138 2.60 -21.93 -32.09
C GLU A 138 3.55 -20.80 -32.56
N ALA A 139 3.74 -19.77 -31.74
CA ALA A 139 4.64 -18.65 -32.02
C ALA A 139 6.12 -19.03 -32.06
N ASN A 140 6.57 -19.84 -31.10
CA ASN A 140 7.91 -20.39 -31.07
C ASN A 140 7.90 -21.67 -30.25
N LYS A 141 8.22 -22.81 -30.85
CA LYS A 141 8.09 -24.10 -30.15
C LYS A 141 8.90 -24.16 -28.85
N ILE A 142 10.18 -23.81 -28.88
CA ILE A 142 11.07 -23.94 -27.72
C ILE A 142 10.78 -22.84 -26.69
N GLY A 143 10.77 -21.58 -27.11
CA GLY A 143 10.50 -20.45 -26.21
C GLY A 143 9.08 -20.51 -25.65
N GLY A 144 8.11 -20.85 -26.49
CA GLY A 144 6.71 -21.03 -26.11
C GLY A 144 6.49 -22.16 -25.10
N GLU A 145 7.23 -23.26 -25.17
CA GLU A 145 7.17 -24.32 -24.14
C GLU A 145 7.66 -23.81 -22.77
N ILE A 146 8.71 -22.99 -22.72
CA ILE A 146 9.21 -22.38 -21.47
C ILE A 146 8.17 -21.42 -20.90
N TRP A 147 7.64 -20.52 -21.73
CA TRP A 147 6.64 -19.55 -21.31
C TRP A 147 5.29 -20.19 -20.94
N CYS A 148 4.89 -21.26 -21.63
CA CYS A 148 3.73 -22.06 -21.25
C CYS A 148 3.91 -22.69 -19.87
N LYS A 149 5.08 -23.24 -19.55
CA LYS A 149 5.36 -23.79 -18.19
C LYS A 149 5.29 -22.71 -17.12
N LEU A 150 5.92 -21.55 -17.38
CA LEU A 150 5.85 -20.38 -16.49
C LEU A 150 4.40 -19.95 -16.27
N PHE A 151 3.66 -19.70 -17.35
CA PHE A 151 2.27 -19.24 -17.29
C PHE A 151 1.37 -20.26 -16.58
N THR A 152 1.46 -21.54 -16.94
CA THR A 152 0.66 -22.62 -16.33
C THR A 152 0.87 -22.66 -14.82
N LYS A 153 2.14 -22.63 -14.38
CA LYS A 153 2.46 -22.66 -12.95
C LYS A 153 1.97 -21.40 -12.25
N CYS A 154 2.25 -20.23 -12.81
CA CYS A 154 1.93 -18.96 -12.18
C CYS A 154 0.43 -18.65 -12.15
N TYR A 155 -0.29 -18.92 -13.25
CA TYR A 155 -1.72 -18.62 -13.36
C TYR A 155 -2.59 -19.57 -12.53
N ALA A 156 -2.19 -20.81 -12.30
CA ALA A 156 -2.95 -21.74 -11.46
C ALA A 156 -2.57 -21.66 -9.97
N ASP A 157 -1.40 -21.11 -9.62
CA ASP A 157 -0.78 -21.27 -8.29
C ASP A 157 -1.74 -20.90 -7.16
N THR A 158 -2.29 -19.69 -7.17
CA THR A 158 -3.20 -19.22 -6.11
C THR A 158 -4.33 -20.23 -5.84
N LEU A 159 -5.10 -20.58 -6.87
CA LEU A 159 -6.26 -21.47 -6.72
C LEU A 159 -5.86 -22.92 -6.43
N ALA A 160 -4.68 -23.35 -6.85
CA ALA A 160 -4.21 -24.72 -6.67
C ALA A 160 -3.55 -24.95 -5.31
N THR A 161 -2.90 -23.92 -4.75
CA THR A 161 -1.97 -24.10 -3.62
C THR A 161 -2.27 -23.23 -2.41
N THR A 162 -2.97 -22.10 -2.56
CA THR A 162 -3.17 -21.14 -1.46
C THR A 162 -4.62 -20.98 -1.01
N THR A 163 -5.58 -21.37 -1.84
CA THR A 163 -7.01 -21.13 -1.60
C THR A 163 -7.66 -22.27 -0.81
N THR A 164 -8.33 -21.95 0.28
CA THR A 164 -9.18 -22.89 1.02
C THR A 164 -10.61 -22.34 1.06
N LEU A 165 -11.57 -23.11 0.54
CA LEU A 165 -13.00 -22.87 0.76
C LEU A 165 -13.41 -23.42 2.12
N LEU A 166 -14.08 -22.58 2.91
CA LEU A 166 -14.46 -22.89 4.29
C LEU A 166 -15.96 -23.23 4.39
N ASP A 167 -16.33 -23.93 5.46
CA ASP A 167 -17.70 -24.38 5.71
C ASP A 167 -18.72 -23.23 5.85
N ASP A 168 -18.24 -22.03 6.19
CA ASP A 168 -19.06 -20.81 6.26
C ASP A 168 -19.22 -20.10 4.89
N ASN A 169 -18.86 -20.79 3.80
CA ASN A 169 -18.87 -20.28 2.42
C ASN A 169 -17.98 -19.05 2.21
N THR A 170 -16.94 -18.88 3.01
CA THR A 170 -15.90 -17.89 2.77
C THR A 170 -14.64 -18.54 2.19
N SER A 171 -13.69 -17.72 1.75
CA SER A 171 -12.44 -18.19 1.16
C SER A 171 -11.27 -17.62 1.94
N TYR A 172 -10.34 -18.49 2.31
CA TYR A 172 -9.09 -18.13 2.98
C TYR A 172 -7.93 -18.39 2.03
N ILE A 173 -7.17 -17.34 1.70
CA ILE A 173 -6.10 -17.38 0.72
C ILE A 173 -4.80 -16.95 1.39
N ILE A 174 -3.88 -17.91 1.55
CA ILE A 174 -2.56 -17.64 2.14
C ILE A 174 -1.59 -17.06 1.10
N THR A 175 -0.50 -16.45 1.55
CA THR A 175 0.47 -15.79 0.63
C THR A 175 1.30 -16.76 -0.22
N GLY A 176 1.43 -18.01 0.25
CA GLY A 176 2.35 -19.00 -0.29
C GLY A 176 3.09 -19.70 0.84
N ASP A 177 4.43 -19.62 0.82
CA ASP A 177 5.27 -20.22 1.86
C ASP A 177 5.05 -19.67 3.30
N ILE A 178 4.33 -18.56 3.44
CA ILE A 178 3.83 -18.05 4.73
C ILE A 178 2.33 -18.37 4.83
N ASP A 179 2.00 -19.23 5.81
CA ASP A 179 0.67 -19.77 6.10
C ASP A 179 -0.23 -18.77 6.85
N LEU A 180 -0.37 -17.57 6.27
CA LEU A 180 -1.20 -16.47 6.77
C LEU A 180 -1.82 -15.75 5.58
N MET A 181 -2.92 -15.03 5.82
CA MET A 181 -3.63 -14.26 4.81
C MET A 181 -3.41 -12.77 5.03
N TRP A 182 -2.65 -12.13 4.13
CA TRP A 182 -2.59 -10.67 4.04
C TRP A 182 -3.79 -10.14 3.25
N LEU A 183 -4.36 -9.01 3.67
CA LEU A 183 -5.42 -8.35 2.89
C LEU A 183 -4.91 -7.93 1.50
N ARG A 184 -3.66 -7.46 1.42
CA ARG A 184 -2.96 -7.13 0.18
C ARG A 184 -2.82 -8.34 -0.74
N ASP A 185 -2.06 -9.35 -0.30
CA ASP A 185 -1.70 -10.50 -1.11
C ASP A 185 -2.92 -11.24 -1.62
N SER A 186 -3.86 -11.57 -0.72
CA SER A 186 -5.06 -12.31 -1.09
C SER A 186 -5.93 -11.58 -2.12
N SER A 187 -6.01 -10.25 -2.06
CA SER A 187 -6.72 -9.43 -3.04
C SER A 187 -6.00 -9.40 -4.40
N ALA A 188 -4.67 -9.30 -4.39
CA ALA A 188 -3.88 -9.27 -5.60
C ALA A 188 -3.79 -10.64 -6.29
N GLN A 189 -3.72 -11.71 -5.51
CA GLN A 189 -3.62 -13.11 -5.94
C GLN A 189 -4.82 -13.60 -6.77
N VAL A 190 -5.97 -12.91 -6.70
CA VAL A 190 -7.17 -13.26 -7.47
C VAL A 190 -7.47 -12.29 -8.61
N HIS A 191 -6.67 -11.22 -8.79
CA HIS A 191 -6.98 -10.16 -9.74
C HIS A 191 -6.97 -10.63 -11.21
N GLN A 192 -6.07 -11.56 -11.56
CA GLN A 192 -5.98 -12.12 -12.90
C GLN A 192 -7.19 -12.98 -13.31
N TYR A 193 -8.01 -13.44 -12.35
CA TYR A 193 -9.22 -14.23 -12.64
C TYR A 193 -10.47 -13.39 -12.87
N MET A 194 -10.35 -12.06 -12.80
CA MET A 194 -11.47 -11.13 -12.96
C MET A 194 -12.17 -11.27 -14.32
N THR A 195 -11.47 -11.72 -15.35
CA THR A 195 -12.02 -12.01 -16.69
C THR A 195 -12.82 -13.31 -16.76
N LEU A 196 -12.74 -14.15 -15.73
CA LEU A 196 -13.48 -15.42 -15.59
C LEU A 196 -14.68 -15.27 -14.65
N SER A 197 -15.25 -14.07 -14.55
CA SER A 197 -16.30 -13.74 -13.60
C SER A 197 -17.61 -14.50 -13.81
N ASP A 198 -17.81 -15.14 -14.97
CA ASP A 198 -18.96 -16.01 -15.27
C ASP A 198 -18.81 -17.44 -14.68
N ASP A 199 -17.61 -17.86 -14.29
CA ASP A 199 -17.36 -19.16 -13.67
C ASP A 199 -17.84 -19.16 -12.21
N LYS A 200 -18.69 -20.14 -11.86
CA LYS A 200 -19.29 -20.24 -10.52
C LYS A 200 -18.28 -20.48 -9.40
N ASP A 201 -17.22 -21.23 -9.68
CA ASP A 201 -16.19 -21.50 -8.67
C ASP A 201 -15.38 -20.23 -8.43
N ILE A 202 -15.05 -19.48 -9.48
CA ILE A 202 -14.42 -18.15 -9.37
C ILE A 202 -15.32 -17.18 -8.60
N GLN A 203 -16.61 -17.14 -8.90
CA GLN A 203 -17.58 -16.33 -8.14
C GLN A 203 -17.58 -16.69 -6.65
N ASN A 204 -17.67 -17.98 -6.32
CA ASN A 204 -17.68 -18.44 -4.93
C ASN A 204 -16.39 -18.07 -4.19
N ILE A 205 -15.24 -18.20 -4.85
CA ILE A 205 -13.93 -17.90 -4.27
C ILE A 205 -13.77 -16.40 -4.04
N ILE A 206 -14.05 -15.55 -5.03
CA ILE A 206 -13.84 -14.10 -4.91
C ILE A 206 -14.89 -13.48 -3.97
N GLU A 207 -16.16 -13.84 -4.08
CA GLU A 207 -17.18 -13.35 -3.15
C GLU A 207 -16.93 -13.87 -1.72
N GLY A 208 -16.45 -15.12 -1.60
CA GLY A 208 -16.05 -15.71 -0.33
C GLY A 208 -14.85 -15.01 0.32
N LEU A 209 -13.88 -14.58 -0.49
CA LEU A 209 -12.73 -13.79 -0.06
C LEU A 209 -13.17 -12.41 0.45
N ILE A 210 -14.03 -11.70 -0.28
CA ILE A 210 -14.55 -10.39 0.16
C ILE A 210 -15.26 -10.53 1.51
N ARG A 211 -16.07 -11.58 1.71
CA ARG A 211 -16.71 -11.87 3.01
C ARG A 211 -15.69 -12.15 4.11
N ARG A 212 -14.63 -12.95 3.83
CA ARG A 212 -13.58 -13.25 4.80
C ARG A 212 -12.81 -11.99 5.23
N GLN A 213 -12.38 -11.17 4.26
CA GLN A 213 -11.69 -9.91 4.52
C GLN A 213 -12.60 -8.94 5.32
N THR A 214 -13.90 -8.90 5.02
CA THR A 214 -14.89 -8.12 5.79
C THR A 214 -14.89 -8.51 7.27
N GLN A 215 -14.90 -9.81 7.58
CA GLN A 215 -14.83 -10.30 8.97
C GLN A 215 -13.49 -9.91 9.64
N PHE A 216 -12.38 -10.01 8.92
CA PHE A 216 -11.06 -9.60 9.43
C PHE A 216 -10.95 -8.10 9.72
N ILE A 217 -11.55 -7.25 8.89
CA ILE A 217 -11.65 -5.80 9.14
C ILE A 217 -12.47 -5.51 10.41
N PHE A 218 -13.50 -6.30 10.71
CA PHE A 218 -14.27 -6.17 11.96
C PHE A 218 -13.45 -6.57 13.19
N PHE A 219 -12.56 -7.55 13.05
CA PHE A 219 -11.66 -7.94 14.14
C PHE A 219 -10.65 -6.84 14.43
N ASP A 220 -9.94 -6.37 13.40
CA ASP A 220 -8.96 -5.30 13.55
C ASP A 220 -8.68 -4.58 12.22
N PRO A 221 -9.14 -3.33 12.06
CA PRO A 221 -8.90 -2.58 10.83
C PRO A 221 -7.48 -2.00 10.72
N TYR A 222 -6.63 -2.20 11.73
CA TYR A 222 -5.21 -1.82 11.70
C TYR A 222 -4.27 -3.01 11.39
N ALA A 223 -4.78 -4.24 11.34
CA ALA A 223 -3.97 -5.41 11.02
C ALA A 223 -3.81 -5.61 9.51
N SER A 224 -2.61 -6.01 9.09
CA SER A 224 -2.33 -6.38 7.69
C SER A 224 -2.60 -7.85 7.40
N SER A 225 -2.40 -8.74 8.38
CA SER A 225 -2.51 -10.19 8.16
C SER A 225 -3.21 -10.99 9.25
N PHE A 226 -3.82 -12.10 8.83
CA PHE A 226 -4.77 -12.86 9.63
C PHE A 226 -4.60 -14.39 9.51
N ARG A 227 -5.01 -15.11 10.57
CA ARG A 227 -5.03 -16.57 10.68
C ARG A 227 -6.42 -17.11 11.06
N LEU A 228 -6.77 -18.31 10.59
CA LEU A 228 -8.07 -18.92 10.91
C LEU A 228 -8.16 -19.40 12.36
N THR A 229 -7.11 -20.04 12.85
CA THR A 229 -7.01 -20.54 14.23
C THR A 229 -5.55 -20.50 14.67
N LEU A 230 -5.33 -20.53 15.99
CA LEU A 230 -4.03 -20.96 16.51
C LEU A 230 -3.94 -22.48 16.35
N ARG A 231 -2.79 -22.98 15.87
CA ARG A 231 -2.60 -24.42 15.72
C ARG A 231 -2.77 -25.11 17.08
N PRO A 232 -3.49 -26.25 17.17
CA PRO A 232 -3.41 -27.10 18.35
C PRO A 232 -1.98 -27.66 18.46
N ASN A 233 -1.31 -27.43 19.58
CA ASN A 233 0.14 -27.67 19.77
C ASN A 233 1.01 -26.93 18.74
N PRO A 234 1.04 -25.59 18.79
CA PRO A 234 1.90 -24.84 17.91
C PRO A 234 3.38 -25.17 18.22
N PRO A 235 4.27 -25.28 17.21
CA PRO A 235 5.70 -25.00 17.45
C PRO A 235 5.83 -23.71 18.27
N SER A 236 6.89 -23.54 19.08
CA SER A 236 7.02 -22.36 19.96
C SER A 236 6.68 -21.03 19.27
N ASP A 237 7.05 -20.92 17.99
CA ASP A 237 6.85 -19.73 17.13
C ASP A 237 5.39 -19.49 16.68
N ASP A 238 4.50 -20.49 16.80
CA ASP A 238 3.06 -20.39 16.51
C ASP A 238 2.21 -20.24 17.80
N SER A 239 2.85 -20.16 18.97
CA SER A 239 2.17 -19.94 20.25
C SER A 239 2.01 -18.43 20.50
N LEU A 240 0.85 -17.99 21.01
CA LEU A 240 0.72 -16.61 21.51
C LEU A 240 1.44 -16.50 22.86
N GLU A 241 2.74 -16.31 22.80
CA GLU A 241 3.54 -15.88 23.95
C GLU A 241 3.14 -14.46 24.40
N SER A 242 3.52 -14.09 25.62
CA SER A 242 3.20 -12.76 26.18
C SER A 242 3.74 -11.61 25.31
N ASN A 243 4.88 -11.81 24.64
CA ASN A 243 5.45 -10.85 23.69
C ASN A 243 4.57 -10.65 22.43
N HIS A 244 3.86 -11.67 21.95
CA HIS A 244 2.98 -11.60 20.78
C HIS A 244 1.72 -10.81 21.10
N ILE A 245 1.14 -11.05 22.29
CA ILE A 245 -0.01 -10.28 22.79
C ILE A 245 0.39 -8.81 23.02
N GLN A 246 1.61 -8.57 23.53
CA GLN A 246 2.17 -7.22 23.66
C GLN A 246 2.38 -6.55 22.28
N LYS A 247 2.61 -7.31 21.22
CA LYS A 247 2.66 -6.86 19.82
C LYS A 247 1.27 -6.84 19.15
N GLY A 248 0.17 -6.74 19.89
CA GLY A 248 -1.17 -6.64 19.28
C GLY A 248 -1.62 -7.88 18.49
N ARG A 249 -0.85 -8.99 18.52
CA ARG A 249 -1.21 -10.24 17.86
C ARG A 249 -2.21 -11.01 18.72
N ASN A 250 -3.17 -11.64 18.06
CA ASN A 250 -4.20 -12.42 18.73
C ASN A 250 -4.56 -13.68 17.95
N ILE A 251 -5.67 -14.33 18.35
CA ILE A 251 -6.09 -15.60 17.75
C ILE A 251 -6.34 -15.49 16.23
N HIS A 252 -6.76 -14.32 15.75
CA HIS A 252 -6.99 -14.05 14.33
C HIS A 252 -6.03 -13.03 13.74
N VAL A 253 -5.60 -12.01 14.48
CA VAL A 253 -4.61 -11.01 14.03
C VAL A 253 -3.21 -11.61 14.10
N ALA A 254 -2.60 -11.81 12.93
CA ALA A 254 -1.27 -12.36 12.83
C ALA A 254 -0.18 -11.29 12.85
N MET A 255 -0.34 -10.24 12.04
CA MET A 255 0.50 -9.04 12.07
C MET A 255 -0.37 -7.80 12.27
N HIS A 256 -0.06 -7.02 13.31
CA HIS A 256 -0.73 -5.76 13.63
C HIS A 256 -0.04 -4.57 12.96
N ASN A 257 0.56 -4.79 11.80
CA ASN A 257 1.28 -3.77 11.05
C ASN A 257 0.26 -2.93 10.30
N TYR A 258 0.07 -1.68 10.71
CA TYR A 258 -0.85 -0.79 10.00
C TYR A 258 -0.24 -0.34 8.67
N GLU A 259 -0.76 -0.94 7.62
CA GLU A 259 -0.41 -0.70 6.23
C GLU A 259 -1.63 -0.11 5.53
N LEU A 260 -1.56 1.14 5.11
CA LEU A 260 -2.68 1.81 4.44
C LEU A 260 -3.18 1.02 3.22
N ASP A 261 -2.28 0.38 2.49
CA ASP A 261 -2.61 -0.40 1.32
C ASP A 261 -3.40 -1.68 1.63
N SER A 262 -3.27 -2.27 2.82
CA SER A 262 -4.07 -3.43 3.23
C SER A 262 -5.57 -3.14 3.13
N LEU A 263 -5.99 -1.96 3.58
CA LEU A 263 -7.37 -1.49 3.44
C LEU A 263 -7.70 -1.13 1.99
N CYS A 264 -6.75 -0.53 1.26
CA CYS A 264 -6.95 -0.17 -0.14
C CYS A 264 -7.16 -1.40 -1.05
N TYR A 265 -6.46 -2.51 -0.79
CA TYR A 265 -6.58 -3.73 -1.56
C TYR A 265 -7.96 -4.39 -1.41
N TYR A 266 -8.55 -4.40 -0.22
CA TYR A 266 -9.95 -4.83 0.00
C TYR A 266 -10.94 -3.98 -0.80
N LEU A 267 -10.77 -2.64 -0.75
CA LEU A 267 -11.63 -1.71 -1.50
C LEU A 267 -11.47 -1.89 -3.03
N ARG A 268 -10.23 -2.06 -3.50
CA ARG A 268 -9.92 -2.32 -4.91
C ARG A 268 -10.54 -3.64 -5.37
N LEU A 269 -10.38 -4.72 -4.60
CA LEU A 269 -10.98 -6.03 -4.88
C LEU A 269 -12.50 -5.91 -5.03
N SER A 270 -13.13 -5.22 -4.08
CA SER A 270 -14.58 -4.97 -4.09
C SER A 270 -15.02 -4.25 -5.38
N TYR A 271 -14.33 -3.16 -5.74
CA TYR A 271 -14.67 -2.40 -6.94
C TYR A 271 -14.42 -3.17 -8.24
N THR A 272 -13.26 -3.82 -8.36
CA THR A 272 -12.95 -4.59 -9.56
C THR A 272 -13.97 -5.71 -9.75
N TRP A 273 -14.30 -6.46 -8.69
CA TRP A 273 -15.31 -7.51 -8.79
C TRP A 273 -16.71 -6.99 -9.14
N TRP A 274 -17.12 -5.88 -8.52
CA TRP A 274 -18.38 -5.20 -8.85
C TRP A 274 -18.46 -4.76 -10.32
N LYS A 275 -17.34 -4.34 -10.91
CA LYS A 275 -17.29 -3.97 -12.33
C LYS A 275 -17.37 -5.15 -13.28
N GLN A 276 -16.96 -6.34 -12.85
CA GLN A 276 -16.94 -7.56 -13.69
C GLN A 276 -18.22 -8.38 -13.62
N THR A 277 -19.12 -8.07 -12.68
CA THR A 277 -20.32 -8.86 -12.45
C THR A 277 -21.56 -7.99 -12.35
N THR A 278 -22.71 -8.58 -12.63
CA THR A 278 -24.01 -7.99 -12.29
C THR A 278 -24.50 -8.40 -10.90
N ARG A 279 -23.67 -9.15 -10.15
CA ARG A 279 -23.98 -9.70 -8.84
C ARG A 279 -23.55 -8.71 -7.77
N ASP A 280 -24.49 -8.25 -6.96
CA ASP A 280 -24.26 -7.30 -5.88
C ASP A 280 -24.57 -7.87 -4.48
N ASN A 281 -24.98 -9.14 -4.40
CA ASN A 281 -25.30 -9.86 -3.16
C ASN A 281 -24.18 -9.81 -2.11
N VAL A 282 -22.91 -9.80 -2.55
CA VAL A 282 -21.75 -9.70 -1.66
C VAL A 282 -21.60 -8.30 -1.04
N PHE A 283 -22.09 -7.26 -1.71
CA PHE A 283 -22.03 -5.86 -1.27
C PHE A 283 -23.25 -5.51 -0.42
N ASN A 284 -23.41 -6.22 0.70
CA ASN A 284 -24.51 -6.06 1.64
C ASN A 284 -24.16 -5.07 2.79
N HIS A 285 -25.02 -5.00 3.81
CA HIS A 285 -24.82 -4.10 4.94
C HIS A 285 -23.53 -4.37 5.74
N GLN A 286 -23.05 -5.61 5.82
CA GLN A 286 -21.76 -5.91 6.48
C GLN A 286 -20.60 -5.31 5.68
N TRP A 287 -20.62 -5.46 4.36
CA TRP A 287 -19.63 -4.80 3.49
C TRP A 287 -19.67 -3.27 3.67
N LEU A 288 -20.86 -2.68 3.73
CA LEU A 288 -21.01 -1.23 3.97
C LEU A 288 -20.43 -0.80 5.33
N ILE A 289 -20.60 -1.60 6.38
CA ILE A 289 -19.99 -1.33 7.69
C ILE A 289 -18.47 -1.41 7.60
N ALA A 290 -17.90 -2.42 6.93
CA ALA A 290 -16.45 -2.55 6.78
C ALA A 290 -15.86 -1.37 6.02
N VAL A 291 -16.50 -0.96 4.92
CA VAL A 291 -16.11 0.26 4.21
C VAL A 291 -16.20 1.48 5.12
N SER A 292 -17.27 1.63 5.89
CA SER A 292 -17.43 2.76 6.82
C SER A 292 -16.31 2.80 7.87
N ILE A 293 -15.93 1.64 8.42
CA ILE A 293 -14.79 1.48 9.35
C ILE A 293 -13.50 1.95 8.69
N ILE A 294 -13.21 1.49 7.47
CA ILE A 294 -12.01 1.89 6.72
C ILE A 294 -11.96 3.40 6.53
N ILE A 295 -13.08 4.02 6.13
CA ILE A 295 -13.16 5.47 5.97
C ILE A 295 -12.91 6.19 7.28
N GLN A 296 -13.46 5.71 8.41
CA GLN A 296 -13.18 6.32 9.71
C GLN A 296 -11.70 6.20 10.09
N VAL A 297 -11.07 5.03 9.89
CA VAL A 297 -9.63 4.82 10.13
C VAL A 297 -8.80 5.80 9.32
N MET A 298 -9.01 5.88 8.00
CA MET A 298 -8.25 6.81 7.15
C MET A 298 -8.44 8.28 7.55
N ILE A 299 -9.64 8.69 8.03
CA ILE A 299 -9.87 10.05 8.54
C ILE A 299 -9.16 10.29 9.88
N ILE A 300 -9.14 9.30 10.78
CA ILE A 300 -8.41 9.37 12.05
C ILE A 300 -6.92 9.53 11.79
N GLU A 301 -6.37 8.74 10.87
CA GLU A 301 -4.94 8.71 10.54
C GLU A 301 -4.45 9.93 9.74
N GLN A 302 -5.34 10.85 9.31
CA GLN A 302 -4.91 12.19 8.90
C GLN A 302 -4.31 12.98 10.06
N HIS A 303 -4.75 12.71 11.30
CA HIS A 303 -4.30 13.32 12.56
C HIS A 303 -3.73 12.25 13.51
N HIS A 304 -2.74 11.50 13.01
CA HIS A 304 -2.16 10.36 13.73
C HIS A 304 -1.64 10.73 15.13
N SER A 305 -0.82 11.77 15.23
CA SER A 305 -0.14 12.14 16.49
C SER A 305 -1.12 12.59 17.57
N GLU A 306 -2.26 13.17 17.19
CA GLU A 306 -3.22 13.77 18.11
C GLU A 306 -4.40 12.86 18.45
N ILE A 307 -4.89 12.08 17.49
CA ILE A 307 -6.18 11.38 17.59
C ILE A 307 -6.04 9.85 17.51
N SER A 308 -5.04 9.34 16.79
CA SER A 308 -4.98 7.90 16.51
C SER A 308 -4.89 7.08 17.79
N PRO A 309 -5.73 6.03 17.94
CA PRO A 309 -5.58 5.05 19.00
C PRO A 309 -4.47 4.03 18.71
N TYR A 310 -4.00 3.93 17.46
CA TYR A 310 -3.05 2.91 17.05
C TYR A 310 -1.68 3.19 17.65
N ARG A 311 -1.14 2.18 18.33
CA ARG A 311 0.18 2.18 18.92
C ARG A 311 0.75 0.79 18.73
N TYR A 312 2.02 0.68 18.37
CA TYR A 312 2.63 -0.61 18.10
C TYR A 312 4.06 -0.68 18.64
N THR A 313 4.37 -1.77 19.34
CA THR A 313 5.61 -1.90 20.14
C THR A 313 6.89 -1.89 19.31
N GLU A 314 6.80 -2.26 18.04
CA GLU A 314 7.94 -2.23 17.13
C GLU A 314 8.23 -0.81 16.62
N LEU A 315 7.30 0.14 16.79
CA LEU A 315 7.49 1.53 16.39
C LEU A 315 8.26 2.34 17.44
N GLY A 316 9.10 3.27 16.95
CA GLY A 316 9.76 4.27 17.78
C GLY A 316 8.80 5.29 18.41
N ASN A 317 9.38 6.26 19.13
CA ASN A 317 8.66 7.44 19.65
C ASN A 317 7.42 7.10 20.51
N ASN A 318 7.60 6.25 21.53
CA ASN A 318 6.51 5.74 22.36
C ASN A 318 5.43 5.04 21.52
N TYR A 319 5.84 4.14 20.64
CA TYR A 319 4.96 3.27 19.84
C TYR A 319 4.12 4.00 18.79
N GLN A 320 4.50 5.23 18.42
CA GLN A 320 3.79 6.10 17.46
C GLN A 320 4.47 6.19 16.10
N GLY A 321 5.70 5.69 15.97
CA GLY A 321 6.48 5.87 14.75
C GLY A 321 7.00 7.31 14.60
N SER A 322 7.49 7.63 13.41
CA SER A 322 8.10 8.94 13.17
C SER A 322 7.11 10.09 13.33
N ARG A 323 7.60 11.21 13.85
CA ARG A 323 6.79 12.41 14.04
C ARG A 323 6.34 12.96 12.68
N VAL A 324 5.07 13.32 12.58
CA VAL A 324 4.47 13.89 11.37
C VAL A 324 3.71 15.18 11.68
N SER A 325 3.47 16.02 10.67
CA SER A 325 2.48 17.11 10.73
C SER A 325 1.30 16.83 9.82
N TYR A 326 0.12 17.35 10.15
CA TYR A 326 -1.04 17.24 9.28
C TYR A 326 -0.77 17.73 7.84
N THR A 327 -1.02 16.86 6.87
CA THR A 327 -0.89 17.15 5.42
C THR A 327 -2.19 17.03 4.64
N GLY A 328 -3.23 16.45 5.25
CA GLY A 328 -4.42 15.97 4.54
C GLY A 328 -4.27 14.54 3.99
N MET A 329 -3.05 14.01 3.87
CA MET A 329 -2.82 12.59 3.61
C MET A 329 -3.13 11.74 4.86
N THR A 330 -3.35 10.44 4.65
CA THR A 330 -3.51 9.48 5.75
C THR A 330 -2.16 8.80 6.03
N TRP A 331 -1.84 8.68 7.31
CA TRP A 331 -0.60 8.08 7.80
C TRP A 331 -0.56 6.56 7.53
N SER A 332 0.64 5.96 7.48
CA SER A 332 0.89 4.51 7.41
C SER A 332 2.11 4.16 8.26
N ALA A 333 1.99 3.12 9.09
CA ALA A 333 3.09 2.68 9.96
C ALA A 333 4.14 1.88 9.18
N PHE A 334 3.66 1.04 8.27
CA PHE A 334 4.46 0.14 7.46
C PHE A 334 4.18 0.35 5.97
N ARG A 335 5.13 -0.08 5.15
CA ARG A 335 5.06 -0.14 3.68
C ARG A 335 4.40 -1.46 3.24
N PRO A 336 4.03 -1.58 1.95
CA PRO A 336 3.61 -2.85 1.37
C PRO A 336 4.70 -3.95 1.42
N SER A 337 5.95 -3.61 1.76
CA SER A 337 7.04 -4.56 2.02
C SER A 337 7.03 -5.13 3.46
N ASP A 338 6.04 -4.76 4.27
CA ASP A 338 5.98 -5.00 5.72
C ASP A 338 7.11 -4.32 6.54
N ASP A 339 7.96 -3.50 5.91
CA ASP A 339 8.96 -2.67 6.60
C ASP A 339 8.36 -1.37 7.13
N GLN A 340 8.89 -0.86 8.25
CA GLN A 340 8.44 0.42 8.80
C GLN A 340 8.69 1.58 7.83
N THR A 341 7.74 2.51 7.77
CA THR A 341 7.95 3.77 7.06
C THR A 341 9.01 4.61 7.77
N GLN A 342 9.86 5.30 7.02
CA GLN A 342 10.78 6.28 7.60
C GLN A 342 10.01 7.56 7.91
N PHE A 343 9.16 7.99 6.97
CA PHE A 343 8.21 9.07 7.18
C PHE A 343 6.78 8.60 6.91
N GLY A 344 5.88 8.91 7.84
CA GLY A 344 4.57 8.28 7.92
C GLY A 344 3.59 8.54 6.77
N TYR A 345 3.83 9.53 5.89
CA TYR A 345 3.02 9.71 4.69
C TYR A 345 3.67 9.04 3.49
N LEU A 346 3.34 7.75 3.32
CA LEU A 346 3.73 6.95 2.17
C LEU A 346 2.92 7.35 0.94
N ILE A 347 3.58 7.98 -0.04
CA ILE A 347 2.95 8.60 -1.20
C ILE A 347 2.25 7.56 -2.10
N PRO A 348 2.87 6.42 -2.46
CA PRO A 348 2.21 5.40 -3.28
C PRO A 348 0.89 4.87 -2.68
N SER A 349 0.88 4.59 -1.38
CA SER A 349 -0.34 4.10 -0.70
C SER A 349 -1.41 5.19 -0.63
N ASN A 350 -1.02 6.47 -0.47
CA ASN A 350 -1.97 7.60 -0.54
C ASN A 350 -2.50 7.82 -1.97
N MET A 351 -1.68 7.60 -3.01
CA MET A 351 -2.13 7.59 -4.40
C MET A 351 -3.20 6.51 -4.60
N MET A 352 -2.93 5.28 -4.15
CA MET A 352 -3.88 4.16 -4.23
C MET A 352 -5.16 4.46 -3.44
N ALA A 353 -5.05 5.00 -2.23
CA ALA A 353 -6.18 5.43 -1.41
C ALA A 353 -7.08 6.41 -2.18
N SER A 354 -6.51 7.43 -2.83
CA SER A 354 -7.29 8.40 -3.60
C SER A 354 -8.09 7.78 -4.76
N VAL A 355 -7.57 6.71 -5.37
CA VAL A 355 -8.24 5.96 -6.43
C VAL A 355 -9.39 5.14 -5.85
N VAL A 356 -9.11 4.31 -4.85
CA VAL A 356 -10.14 3.42 -4.29
C VAL A 356 -11.26 4.20 -3.61
N LEU A 357 -10.98 5.38 -3.04
CA LEU A 357 -12.01 6.27 -2.52
C LEU A 357 -12.96 6.75 -3.61
N LYS A 358 -12.46 7.11 -4.80
CA LYS A 358 -13.31 7.46 -5.95
C LYS A 358 -14.19 6.29 -6.37
N GLN A 359 -13.59 5.11 -6.45
CA GLN A 359 -14.24 3.86 -6.85
C GLN A 359 -15.36 3.44 -5.89
N ILE A 360 -15.08 3.47 -4.60
CA ILE A 360 -16.05 3.09 -3.56
C ILE A 360 -17.18 4.13 -3.45
N ASN A 361 -16.88 5.41 -3.64
CA ASN A 361 -17.91 6.44 -3.72
C ASN A 361 -18.91 6.16 -4.86
N GLU A 362 -18.43 5.72 -6.03
CA GLU A 362 -19.27 5.29 -7.15
C GLU A 362 -20.15 4.09 -6.78
N MET A 363 -19.58 3.07 -6.13
CA MET A 363 -20.33 1.89 -5.68
C MET A 363 -21.43 2.24 -4.69
N ILE A 364 -21.09 3.00 -3.63
CA ILE A 364 -22.06 3.39 -2.59
C ILE A 364 -23.16 4.25 -3.20
N LYS A 365 -22.84 5.20 -4.10
CA LYS A 365 -23.87 5.97 -4.82
C LYS A 365 -24.85 5.10 -5.57
N LYS A 366 -24.42 3.94 -6.07
CA LYS A 366 -25.26 3.00 -6.83
C LYS A 366 -26.05 2.05 -5.94
N ILE A 367 -25.41 1.47 -4.92
CA ILE A 367 -25.96 0.36 -4.12
C ILE A 367 -26.66 0.88 -2.86
N PHE A 368 -26.14 1.96 -2.26
CA PHE A 368 -26.61 2.56 -1.00
C PHE A 368 -26.76 4.09 -1.13
N PRO A 369 -27.60 4.60 -2.06
CA PRO A 369 -27.71 6.03 -2.35
C PRO A 369 -28.15 6.88 -1.16
N GLU A 370 -28.78 6.29 -0.15
CA GLU A 370 -29.19 6.94 1.09
C GLU A 370 -28.02 7.31 2.01
N GLN A 371 -26.82 6.74 1.81
CA GLN A 371 -25.62 6.97 2.63
C GLN A 371 -24.92 8.30 2.30
N THR A 372 -25.70 9.38 2.21
CA THR A 372 -25.27 10.70 1.74
C THR A 372 -24.13 11.32 2.57
N GLU A 373 -24.08 11.05 3.87
CA GLU A 373 -23.02 11.56 4.75
C GLU A 373 -21.70 10.81 4.54
N LEU A 374 -21.74 9.48 4.41
CA LEU A 374 -20.55 8.67 4.11
C LEU A 374 -19.97 9.06 2.74
N LEU A 375 -20.82 9.28 1.73
CA LEU A 375 -20.40 9.75 0.41
C LEU A 375 -19.64 11.08 0.47
N LYS A 376 -20.14 12.05 1.26
CA LYS A 376 -19.45 13.33 1.47
C LYS A 376 -18.10 13.14 2.17
N GLN A 377 -18.04 12.29 3.19
CA GLN A 377 -16.79 11.99 3.89
C GLN A 377 -15.75 11.39 2.95
N ILE A 378 -16.15 10.47 2.06
CA ILE A 378 -15.26 9.86 1.07
C ILE A 378 -14.75 10.90 0.06
N ASP A 379 -15.65 11.71 -0.51
CA ASP A 379 -15.27 12.76 -1.47
C ASP A 379 -14.30 13.77 -0.83
N GLN A 380 -14.57 14.15 0.42
CA GLN A 380 -13.73 15.05 1.19
C GLN A 380 -12.35 14.46 1.51
N LEU A 381 -12.31 13.23 2.03
CA LEU A 381 -11.06 12.55 2.36
C LEU A 381 -10.17 12.40 1.12
N ARG A 382 -10.76 12.03 -0.02
CA ARG A 382 -10.04 11.96 -1.29
C ARG A 382 -9.47 13.32 -1.72
N ALA A 383 -10.24 14.39 -1.58
CA ALA A 383 -9.78 15.74 -1.92
C ALA A 383 -8.59 16.17 -1.03
N ASP A 384 -8.67 15.89 0.26
CA ASP A 384 -7.59 16.18 1.22
C ASP A 384 -6.32 15.42 0.88
N ILE A 385 -6.42 14.11 0.58
CA ILE A 385 -5.28 13.27 0.20
C ILE A 385 -4.61 13.81 -1.07
N LEU A 386 -5.40 14.11 -2.11
CA LEU A 386 -4.84 14.64 -3.38
C LEU A 386 -4.15 15.99 -3.18
N SER A 387 -4.73 16.88 -2.37
CA SER A 387 -4.12 18.16 -2.01
C SER A 387 -2.83 17.98 -1.22
N GLY A 388 -2.83 17.03 -0.28
CA GLY A 388 -1.66 16.68 0.53
C GLY A 388 -0.52 16.11 -0.31
N ILE A 389 -0.80 15.18 -1.23
CA ILE A 389 0.19 14.65 -2.18
C ILE A 389 0.79 15.79 -3.01
N ASN A 390 -0.04 16.69 -3.54
CA ASN A 390 0.44 17.81 -4.34
C ASN A 390 1.33 18.78 -3.54
N THR A 391 0.98 19.03 -2.28
CA THR A 391 1.67 20.04 -1.46
C THR A 391 2.95 19.50 -0.83
N TYR A 392 2.94 18.25 -0.37
CA TYR A 392 4.01 17.67 0.46
C TYR A 392 4.72 16.48 -0.18
N GLY A 393 4.12 15.88 -1.21
CA GLY A 393 4.64 14.69 -1.90
C GLY A 393 5.43 14.99 -3.17
N ILE A 394 5.51 16.25 -3.61
CA ILE A 394 6.28 16.65 -4.81
C ILE A 394 7.55 17.38 -4.37
N VAL A 395 8.69 16.95 -4.92
CA VAL A 395 9.99 17.58 -4.69
C VAL A 395 10.65 17.98 -6.00
N LYS A 396 11.52 19.00 -5.95
CA LYS A 396 12.38 19.38 -7.08
C LYS A 396 13.71 18.63 -6.98
N HIS A 397 13.88 17.63 -7.84
CA HIS A 397 15.14 16.91 -8.02
C HIS A 397 16.03 17.60 -9.07
N GLU A 398 17.33 17.71 -8.81
CA GLU A 398 18.27 18.46 -9.66
C GLU A 398 18.31 17.95 -11.11
N LYS A 399 18.38 16.63 -11.29
CA LYS A 399 18.43 15.95 -12.59
C LYS A 399 17.07 15.72 -13.27
N TYR A 400 16.04 15.38 -12.51
CA TYR A 400 14.75 14.90 -13.05
C TYR A 400 13.65 15.97 -13.02
N GLY A 401 13.91 17.17 -12.50
CA GLY A 401 12.88 18.19 -12.32
C GLY A 401 11.95 17.83 -11.17
N GLN A 402 10.66 18.11 -11.32
CA GLN A 402 9.68 17.77 -10.29
C GLN A 402 9.36 16.27 -10.33
N ILE A 403 9.46 15.61 -9.18
CA ILE A 403 9.16 14.18 -9.00
C ILE A 403 8.34 13.97 -7.73
N TYR A 404 7.67 12.83 -7.63
CA TYR A 404 7.07 12.39 -6.37
C TYR A 404 8.16 11.84 -5.43
N ALA A 405 8.10 12.25 -4.17
CA ALA A 405 8.80 11.55 -3.09
C ALA A 405 8.12 10.20 -2.82
N TYR A 406 8.86 9.26 -2.24
CA TYR A 406 8.30 7.99 -1.77
C TYR A 406 7.57 8.16 -0.45
N GLU A 407 8.20 8.87 0.50
CA GLU A 407 7.63 9.20 1.80
C GLU A 407 7.91 10.66 2.17
N THR A 408 7.04 11.25 2.99
CA THR A 408 7.23 12.59 3.58
C THR A 408 6.71 12.64 5.02
N ASP A 409 7.29 13.50 5.86
CA ASP A 409 6.81 13.73 7.22
C ASP A 409 5.78 14.87 7.32
N GLY A 410 5.56 15.58 6.21
CA GLY A 410 4.71 16.76 6.15
C GLY A 410 5.38 18.04 6.65
N PHE A 411 6.58 17.96 7.23
CA PHE A 411 7.39 19.11 7.59
C PHE A 411 8.27 19.51 6.40
N SER A 412 9.41 18.84 6.26
CA SER A 412 10.40 19.16 5.21
C SER A 412 11.23 17.95 4.79
N GLN A 413 11.07 16.80 5.47
CA GLN A 413 11.84 15.62 5.17
C GLN A 413 11.08 14.75 4.17
N THR A 414 11.83 14.27 3.18
CA THR A 414 11.32 13.39 2.14
C THR A 414 12.29 12.25 1.89
N LEU A 415 11.77 11.07 1.60
CA LEU A 415 12.55 9.92 1.17
C LEU A 415 12.42 9.76 -0.35
N LEU A 416 13.56 9.79 -1.06
CA LEU A 416 13.60 9.65 -2.52
C LEU A 416 14.14 8.26 -2.88
N ILE A 417 13.22 7.31 -2.99
CA ILE A 417 13.45 5.93 -3.43
C ILE A 417 12.26 5.48 -4.28
N ASP A 418 12.27 4.24 -4.73
CA ASP A 418 11.03 3.46 -4.87
C ASP A 418 11.31 2.04 -4.38
N ASP A 419 10.29 1.39 -3.83
CA ASP A 419 10.34 -0.02 -3.40
C ASP A 419 9.60 -0.89 -4.41
N ALA A 420 10.00 -2.17 -4.52
CA ALA A 420 9.38 -3.09 -5.46
C ALA A 420 7.92 -3.46 -5.12
N ASN A 421 7.52 -3.41 -3.86
CA ASN A 421 6.19 -3.83 -3.43
C ASN A 421 5.10 -2.84 -3.85
N VAL A 422 3.96 -3.36 -4.31
CA VAL A 422 2.83 -2.55 -4.80
C VAL A 422 1.83 -2.29 -3.67
N PRO A 423 1.35 -1.05 -3.47
CA PRO A 423 1.61 0.16 -4.26
C PRO A 423 3.02 0.75 -4.10
N SER A 424 3.67 0.97 -5.23
CA SER A 424 4.93 1.73 -5.43
C SER A 424 4.71 2.94 -6.34
N LEU A 425 5.67 3.87 -6.42
CA LEU A 425 5.59 4.99 -7.35
C LEU A 425 5.51 4.49 -8.80
N LEU A 426 6.26 3.43 -9.13
CA LEU A 426 6.21 2.79 -10.44
C LEU A 426 4.80 2.28 -10.80
N SER A 427 4.08 1.74 -9.82
CA SER A 427 2.74 1.16 -10.00
C SER A 427 1.59 2.17 -10.06
N ALA A 428 1.84 3.48 -9.94
CA ALA A 428 0.78 4.49 -9.92
C ALA A 428 -0.16 4.41 -11.15
N ALA A 429 0.39 4.13 -12.33
CA ALA A 429 -0.39 3.93 -13.55
C ALA A 429 -1.18 2.61 -13.56
N TYR A 430 -0.69 1.56 -12.89
CA TYR A 430 -1.32 0.24 -12.84
C TYR A 430 -2.68 0.29 -12.14
N PHE A 431 -2.79 1.04 -11.04
CA PHE A 431 -4.07 1.30 -10.40
C PHE A 431 -4.75 2.59 -10.90
N ASN A 432 -4.34 3.12 -12.06
CA ASN A 432 -4.96 4.27 -12.72
C ASN A 432 -5.03 5.54 -11.85
N PHE A 433 -3.95 5.85 -11.12
CA PHE A 433 -3.83 7.13 -10.43
C PHE A 433 -3.86 8.28 -11.43
N LYS A 434 -4.78 9.22 -11.20
CA LYS A 434 -4.93 10.45 -11.96
C LYS A 434 -5.25 11.59 -11.01
N THR A 435 -4.61 12.72 -11.23
CA THR A 435 -4.73 13.89 -10.36
C THR A 435 -4.87 15.17 -11.19
N PRO A 436 -5.68 16.14 -10.76
CA PRO A 436 -5.76 17.44 -11.44
C PRO A 436 -4.44 18.21 -11.39
N TYR A 437 -3.51 17.81 -10.53
CA TYR A 437 -2.19 18.43 -10.37
C TYR A 437 -1.12 17.85 -11.32
N ASP A 438 -1.43 16.77 -12.05
CA ASP A 438 -0.57 16.17 -13.07
C ASP A 438 -1.42 15.69 -14.27
N PRO A 439 -2.14 16.60 -14.96
CA PRO A 439 -3.13 16.22 -15.97
C PRO A 439 -2.51 15.57 -17.22
N HIS A 440 -1.20 15.72 -17.41
CA HIS A 440 -0.45 15.20 -18.55
C HIS A 440 0.59 14.14 -18.16
N ASP A 441 0.53 13.62 -16.93
CA ASP A 441 1.45 12.60 -16.39
C ASP A 441 2.94 13.01 -16.47
N GLU A 442 3.27 14.30 -16.43
CA GLU A 442 4.64 14.82 -16.51
C GLU A 442 5.43 14.48 -15.23
N LEU A 443 4.79 14.58 -14.06
CA LEU A 443 5.40 14.22 -12.79
C LEU A 443 5.57 12.70 -12.70
N ILE A 444 4.56 11.92 -13.09
CA ILE A 444 4.65 10.45 -13.17
C ILE A 444 5.81 10.05 -14.11
N THR A 445 5.90 10.67 -15.28
CA THR A 445 6.95 10.38 -16.26
C THR A 445 8.34 10.73 -15.73
N SER A 446 8.49 11.87 -15.06
CA SER A 446 9.76 12.30 -14.48
C SER A 446 10.17 11.42 -13.29
N THR A 447 9.20 11.04 -12.45
CA THR A 447 9.39 10.11 -11.34
C THR A 447 9.82 8.74 -11.87
N ARG A 448 9.17 8.23 -12.93
CA ARG A 448 9.55 6.96 -13.57
C ARG A 448 11.01 6.95 -14.03
N LYS A 449 11.50 8.06 -14.59
CA LYS A 449 12.91 8.19 -15.01
C LYS A 449 13.86 8.12 -13.82
N PHE A 450 13.49 8.71 -12.69
CA PHE A 450 14.28 8.66 -11.46
C PHE A 450 14.33 7.23 -10.89
N ILE A 451 13.17 6.59 -10.68
CA ILE A 451 13.06 5.31 -9.97
C ILE A 451 13.66 4.12 -10.76
N LEU A 452 13.67 4.19 -12.09
CA LEU A 452 14.31 3.22 -12.99
C LEU A 452 15.74 3.63 -13.38
N SER A 453 16.48 4.23 -12.45
CA SER A 453 17.86 4.67 -12.65
C SER A 453 18.72 4.41 -11.42
N LYS A 454 20.04 4.48 -11.58
CA LYS A 454 21.02 4.38 -10.48
C LYS A 454 20.89 5.48 -9.42
N ASP A 455 20.10 6.52 -9.67
CA ASP A 455 19.84 7.57 -8.69
C ASP A 455 18.78 7.12 -7.66
N ASN A 456 18.01 6.07 -7.95
CA ASN A 456 17.24 5.35 -6.93
C ASN A 456 18.19 4.37 -6.19
N PRO A 457 18.40 4.53 -4.88
CA PRO A 457 19.28 3.64 -4.10
C PRO A 457 18.88 2.16 -4.12
N LEU A 458 17.61 1.85 -4.41
CA LEU A 458 17.10 0.48 -4.50
C LEU A 458 17.06 -0.06 -5.94
N PHE A 459 17.54 0.69 -6.93
CA PHE A 459 17.70 0.19 -8.29
C PHE A 459 19.05 -0.50 -8.46
N TYR A 460 19.03 -1.79 -8.78
CA TYR A 460 20.23 -2.59 -8.99
C TYR A 460 20.35 -3.01 -10.45
N GLU A 461 21.58 -3.13 -10.93
CA GLU A 461 21.92 -3.60 -12.28
C GLU A 461 23.08 -4.60 -12.20
N GLY A 462 22.96 -5.70 -12.94
CA GLY A 462 23.98 -6.73 -13.03
C GLY A 462 23.92 -7.47 -14.37
N GLN A 463 24.62 -8.61 -14.43
CA GLN A 463 24.80 -9.36 -15.67
C GLN A 463 23.50 -9.85 -16.30
N HIS A 464 22.51 -10.26 -15.49
CA HIS A 464 21.30 -10.93 -15.97
C HIS A 464 20.06 -10.04 -15.94
N ALA A 465 20.03 -9.04 -15.05
CA ALA A 465 18.87 -8.17 -14.90
C ALA A 465 19.25 -6.80 -14.33
N ASN A 466 18.29 -5.89 -14.43
CA ASN A 466 18.21 -4.71 -13.60
C ASN A 466 16.75 -4.52 -13.19
N GLY A 467 16.54 -3.78 -12.11
CA GLY A 467 15.21 -3.58 -11.53
C GLY A 467 15.30 -2.96 -10.15
N ILE A 468 14.14 -2.82 -9.52
CA ILE A 468 14.01 -2.28 -8.17
C ILE A 468 14.00 -3.45 -7.18
N GLY A 469 14.79 -3.33 -6.11
CA GLY A 469 14.80 -4.22 -4.97
C GLY A 469 13.98 -3.68 -3.80
N SER A 470 14.36 -4.07 -2.59
CA SER A 470 13.76 -3.59 -1.35
C SER A 470 14.79 -3.61 -0.22
N HIS A 471 14.59 -2.77 0.80
CA HIS A 471 15.32 -2.89 2.07
C HIS A 471 15.01 -4.21 2.81
N HIS A 472 13.87 -4.84 2.47
CA HIS A 472 13.46 -6.14 3.00
C HIS A 472 14.40 -7.29 2.58
N THR A 473 15.11 -7.14 1.46
CA THR A 473 15.95 -8.17 0.85
C THR A 473 17.41 -7.71 0.74
N GLN A 474 18.31 -8.65 0.47
CA GLN A 474 19.74 -8.36 0.35
C GLN A 474 20.04 -7.36 -0.78
N SER A 475 21.12 -6.59 -0.63
CA SER A 475 21.59 -5.69 -1.69
C SER A 475 21.91 -6.46 -2.97
N HIS A 476 21.71 -5.84 -4.13
CA HIS A 476 21.82 -6.47 -5.46
C HIS A 476 20.75 -7.53 -5.79
N TYR A 477 19.75 -7.73 -4.93
CA TYR A 477 18.58 -8.53 -5.26
C TYR A 477 17.46 -7.63 -5.78
N VAL A 478 16.94 -7.96 -6.96
CA VAL A 478 15.80 -7.26 -7.57
C VAL A 478 14.57 -8.14 -7.50
N TRP A 479 13.41 -7.51 -7.38
CA TRP A 479 12.15 -8.23 -7.28
C TRP A 479 11.52 -8.34 -8.67
N PRO A 480 11.12 -9.55 -9.12
CA PRO A 480 10.35 -9.72 -10.36
C PRO A 480 9.10 -8.84 -10.38
N MET A 481 8.51 -8.55 -9.21
CA MET A 481 7.37 -7.64 -9.08
C MET A 481 7.64 -6.26 -9.71
N SER A 482 8.82 -5.67 -9.49
CA SER A 482 9.16 -4.38 -10.08
C SER A 482 9.29 -4.44 -11.61
N ILE A 483 9.86 -5.53 -12.14
CA ILE A 483 10.01 -5.77 -13.58
C ILE A 483 8.63 -5.99 -14.21
N ILE A 484 7.73 -6.70 -13.51
CA ILE A 484 6.34 -6.90 -13.93
C ILE A 484 5.60 -5.57 -13.97
N MET A 485 5.73 -4.76 -12.92
CA MET A 485 5.13 -3.43 -12.86
C MET A 485 5.69 -2.50 -13.94
N GLU A 486 6.99 -2.57 -14.24
CA GLU A 486 7.57 -1.85 -15.37
C GLU A 486 6.85 -2.21 -16.67
N GLY A 487 6.55 -3.49 -16.90
CA GLY A 487 5.78 -3.97 -18.05
C GLY A 487 4.34 -3.49 -18.06
N LEU A 488 3.60 -3.67 -16.97
CA LEU A 488 2.17 -3.33 -16.85
C LEU A 488 1.90 -1.82 -16.96
N THR A 489 2.89 -0.99 -16.64
CA THR A 489 2.76 0.48 -16.64
C THR A 489 3.45 1.15 -17.82
N ASN A 490 3.90 0.37 -18.80
CA ASN A 490 4.64 0.88 -19.94
C ASN A 490 3.73 1.01 -21.18
N HIS A 491 3.69 2.22 -21.74
CA HIS A 491 2.89 2.52 -22.93
C HIS A 491 3.65 2.29 -24.25
N SER A 492 4.95 2.00 -24.22
CA SER A 492 5.79 1.82 -25.41
C SER A 492 6.22 0.37 -25.64
N GLU A 493 6.09 -0.13 -26.87
CA GLU A 493 6.43 -1.53 -27.18
C GLU A 493 7.91 -1.86 -26.94
N LYS A 494 8.82 -0.91 -27.19
CA LYS A 494 10.28 -1.11 -27.10
C LYS A 494 10.78 -1.57 -25.74
N ASN A 495 10.07 -1.23 -24.66
CA ASN A 495 10.52 -1.57 -23.31
C ASN A 495 10.03 -2.98 -22.88
N LEU A 496 9.00 -3.55 -23.51
CA LEU A 496 8.49 -4.89 -23.13
C LEU A 496 9.45 -6.03 -23.48
N ASP A 497 10.21 -5.93 -24.57
CA ASP A 497 11.24 -6.91 -24.93
C ASP A 497 12.28 -7.13 -23.81
N SER A 498 12.65 -6.04 -23.13
CA SER A 498 13.60 -6.10 -22.01
C SER A 498 12.97 -6.72 -20.76
N VAL A 499 11.68 -6.46 -20.52
CA VAL A 499 10.89 -7.06 -19.44
C VAL A 499 10.82 -8.59 -19.62
N TRP A 500 10.47 -9.07 -20.82
CA TRP A 500 10.41 -10.51 -21.11
C TRP A 500 11.74 -11.21 -20.91
N LYS A 501 12.84 -10.63 -21.41
CA LYS A 501 14.19 -11.17 -21.22
C LYS A 501 14.56 -11.29 -19.75
N ARG A 502 14.30 -10.26 -18.94
CA ARG A 502 14.63 -10.27 -17.51
C ARG A 502 13.79 -11.28 -16.73
N LEU A 503 12.49 -11.38 -17.01
CA LEU A 503 11.60 -12.34 -16.34
C LEU A 503 11.96 -13.79 -16.67
N GLU A 504 12.21 -14.09 -17.95
CA GLU A 504 12.67 -15.42 -18.36
C GLU A 504 14.04 -15.77 -17.76
N ALA A 505 14.95 -14.80 -17.62
CA ALA A 505 16.23 -15.03 -16.95
C ALA A 505 16.11 -15.25 -15.44
N SER A 506 15.01 -14.81 -14.80
CA SER A 506 14.86 -14.76 -13.34
C SER A 506 14.33 -16.04 -12.68
N HIS A 507 13.70 -16.94 -13.46
CA HIS A 507 12.93 -18.05 -12.89
C HIS A 507 13.78 -19.22 -12.37
N ALA A 508 15.11 -19.19 -12.50
CA ALA A 508 16.04 -20.19 -11.96
C ALA A 508 15.65 -21.67 -12.20
N GLU A 509 15.08 -22.01 -13.36
CA GLU A 509 14.54 -23.35 -13.68
C GLU A 509 13.39 -23.85 -12.78
N THR A 510 12.85 -23.01 -11.89
CA THR A 510 11.69 -23.32 -11.02
C THR A 510 10.34 -23.11 -11.73
N PHE A 511 10.35 -22.38 -12.85
CA PHE A 511 9.18 -21.93 -13.60
C PHE A 511 8.18 -21.13 -12.74
N ALA A 512 8.67 -20.45 -11.70
CA ALA A 512 7.91 -19.54 -10.84
C ALA A 512 8.56 -18.16 -10.81
N MET A 513 7.82 -17.17 -10.34
CA MET A 513 8.42 -15.93 -9.87
C MET A 513 8.78 -16.05 -8.39
N HIS A 514 9.95 -15.50 -8.06
CA HIS A 514 10.47 -15.43 -6.70
C HIS A 514 10.16 -14.06 -6.08
N GLU A 515 10.39 -13.91 -4.77
CA GLU A 515 10.33 -12.59 -4.13
C GLU A 515 11.43 -11.68 -4.68
N SER A 516 12.67 -12.15 -4.63
CA SER A 516 13.83 -11.41 -5.15
C SER A 516 14.89 -12.36 -5.70
N PHE A 517 15.74 -11.89 -6.62
CA PHE A 517 16.87 -12.65 -7.15
C PHE A 517 18.09 -11.76 -7.38
N ASN A 518 19.28 -12.33 -7.22
CA ASN A 518 20.55 -11.62 -7.44
C ASN A 518 20.72 -11.27 -8.93
N VAL A 519 20.94 -9.99 -9.24
CA VAL A 519 21.11 -9.50 -10.62
C VAL A 519 22.28 -10.12 -11.38
N ASN A 520 23.26 -10.69 -10.68
CA ASN A 520 24.42 -11.38 -11.26
C ASN A 520 24.30 -12.90 -11.23
N ASN A 521 23.36 -13.46 -10.46
CA ASN A 521 23.13 -14.90 -10.41
C ASN A 521 21.67 -15.21 -10.03
N PRO A 522 20.74 -15.31 -10.99
CA PRO A 522 19.32 -15.55 -10.69
C PRO A 522 19.00 -16.84 -9.94
N LYS A 523 19.94 -17.81 -9.88
CA LYS A 523 19.78 -19.02 -9.06
C LYS A 523 19.89 -18.74 -7.56
N GLU A 524 20.39 -17.57 -7.17
CA GLU A 524 20.32 -17.04 -5.82
C GLU A 524 19.06 -16.17 -5.68
N PHE A 525 18.04 -16.69 -5.01
CA PHE A 525 16.75 -16.02 -4.85
C PHE A 525 16.15 -16.24 -3.45
N SER A 526 15.19 -15.40 -3.07
CA SER A 526 14.35 -15.56 -1.87
C SER A 526 12.93 -15.97 -2.23
N ARG A 527 12.26 -16.71 -1.33
CA ARG A 527 10.90 -17.27 -1.47
C ARG A 527 10.66 -18.03 -2.77
N ALA A 528 10.79 -19.35 -2.71
CA ALA A 528 10.51 -20.23 -3.86
C ALA A 528 9.00 -20.32 -4.21
N TRP A 529 8.12 -19.93 -3.28
CA TRP A 529 6.67 -19.98 -3.45
C TRP A 529 6.03 -18.69 -2.95
N PHE A 530 5.83 -17.78 -3.89
CA PHE A 530 5.18 -16.49 -3.64
C PHE A 530 4.04 -16.27 -4.64
N ALA A 531 2.83 -16.62 -4.22
CA ALA A 531 1.67 -16.69 -5.11
C ALA A 531 1.25 -15.33 -5.66
N TRP A 532 1.45 -14.23 -4.91
CA TRP A 532 1.14 -12.89 -5.41
C TRP A 532 1.99 -12.51 -6.64
N VAL A 533 3.31 -12.75 -6.62
CA VAL A 533 4.16 -12.40 -7.77
C VAL A 533 3.87 -13.30 -8.97
N ASN A 534 3.54 -14.58 -8.72
CA ASN A 534 3.02 -15.50 -9.74
C ASN A 534 1.74 -14.94 -10.40
N SER A 535 0.78 -14.48 -9.60
CA SER A 535 -0.45 -13.86 -10.08
C SER A 535 -0.19 -12.61 -10.94
N LEU A 536 0.71 -11.72 -10.50
CA LEU A 536 1.10 -10.54 -11.27
C LEU A 536 1.79 -10.89 -12.59
N PHE A 537 2.65 -11.91 -12.61
CA PHE A 537 3.26 -12.39 -13.85
C PHE A 537 2.21 -12.89 -14.83
N ALA A 538 1.24 -13.68 -14.34
CA ALA A 538 0.18 -14.19 -15.18
C ALA A 538 -0.72 -13.06 -15.71
N GLU A 539 -1.01 -12.05 -14.90
CA GLU A 539 -1.71 -10.84 -15.33
C GLU A 539 -0.95 -10.12 -16.47
N LEU A 540 0.35 -9.91 -16.31
CA LEU A 540 1.19 -9.28 -17.34
C LEU A 540 1.16 -10.07 -18.66
N VAL A 541 1.24 -11.40 -18.59
CA VAL A 541 1.12 -12.26 -19.78
C VAL A 541 -0.25 -12.10 -20.44
N LEU A 542 -1.34 -12.09 -19.66
CA LEU A 542 -2.69 -11.92 -20.21
C LEU A 542 -2.88 -10.55 -20.87
N VAL A 543 -2.44 -9.48 -20.22
CA VAL A 543 -2.57 -8.10 -20.69
C VAL A 543 -1.74 -7.85 -21.97
N HIS A 544 -0.61 -8.54 -22.13
CA HIS A 544 0.30 -8.35 -23.24
C HIS A 544 0.55 -9.62 -24.07
N LEU A 545 -0.41 -10.54 -24.12
CA LEU A 545 -0.25 -11.83 -24.79
C LEU A 545 0.14 -11.68 -26.26
N ASP A 546 -0.51 -10.78 -26.99
CA ASP A 546 -0.21 -10.52 -28.40
C ASP A 546 1.23 -10.01 -28.60
N LYS A 547 1.72 -9.18 -27.67
CA LYS A 547 3.08 -8.64 -27.72
C LYS A 547 4.13 -9.68 -27.33
N LEU A 548 3.83 -10.53 -26.35
CA LEU A 548 4.68 -11.66 -25.99
C LEU A 548 4.76 -12.68 -27.13
N GLU A 549 3.64 -12.96 -27.80
CA GLU A 549 3.59 -13.82 -28.99
C GLU A 549 4.50 -13.28 -30.10
N ASN A 550 4.35 -12.00 -30.45
CA ASN A 550 5.21 -11.34 -31.43
C ASN A 550 6.69 -11.41 -31.02
N TRP A 551 7.01 -11.12 -29.76
CA TRP A 551 8.38 -11.19 -29.27
C TRP A 551 8.98 -12.59 -29.42
N LEU A 552 8.21 -13.66 -29.14
CA LEU A 552 8.66 -15.04 -29.32
C LEU A 552 8.89 -15.40 -30.80
N GLN A 553 8.05 -14.92 -31.72
CA GLN A 553 8.20 -15.17 -33.16
C GLN A 553 9.50 -14.59 -33.73
N TYR A 554 9.88 -13.38 -33.28
CA TYR A 554 11.08 -12.68 -33.78
C TYR A 554 12.35 -12.98 -32.97
N ARG A 555 12.23 -13.75 -31.88
CA ARG A 555 13.37 -14.25 -31.12
C ARG A 555 14.09 -15.32 -31.95
N ARG A 556 15.28 -14.97 -32.42
CA ARG A 556 16.18 -15.87 -33.15
C ARG A 556 16.69 -17.01 -32.29
#